data_AF-A0A3Q0SND8-F1
#
_entry.id   AF-A0A3Q0SND8-F1
#
_cell.length_a   1.000
_cell.length_b   1.000
_cell.length_c   1.000
_cell.angle_alpha   90.00
_cell.angle_beta   90.00
_cell.angle_gamma   90.00
#
_symmetry.space_group_name_H-M   'P 1'
#
loop_
_entity.id
_entity.type
_entity.pdbx_description
1 polymer ?
#
loop_
_entity_poly.entity_id
_entity_poly.type
_entity_poly.pdbx_seq_one_letter_code
_entity_poly.pdbx_strand_id
1 'polypeptide(L)'
;MNREGDTPLTLARADTPVWVSLQINRKLHAIKLCALCASDIAQGYENVPIPCVNAVDDEGCPSDYKYVSENCETSAMNIDRNITHLQHCSCTDDCSSSNCLCGQLSIRCWYDKDQRLLQEFNKIEPPLIFECNMACSCYRTCKNRVVQAGIKVRLQLYRTEKMGWGVRALQDIPQGSFICEYVGELISDAEADVREDDSYLFDLDNKDGEVYCIDARYYGNISRFINHLCDPNLIPVRVFMLHQDLRFPRIAFFSSRDILSGQELGFDYGDRFWDIKSKYFTCQCGSEKCKHSAEAIALEQSRLARLEHIQSYF
;
A
#
# COMPACT_ATOMS: atom_id res chain seq x y z
N MET A 1 -55.33 21.58 -4.74
CA MET A 1 -54.55 22.83 -4.89
C MET A 1 -53.23 22.60 -4.19
N ASN A 2 -52.13 22.67 -4.92
CA ASN A 2 -50.79 22.52 -4.36
C ASN A 2 -50.41 23.82 -3.65
N ARG A 3 -49.76 23.70 -2.48
CA ARG A 3 -49.28 24.82 -1.65
C ARG A 3 -47.76 24.90 -1.74
N GLU A 4 -47.23 26.06 -1.37
CA GLU A 4 -45.79 26.26 -1.28
C GLU A 4 -45.20 25.34 -0.19
N GLY A 5 -44.12 24.61 -0.52
CA GLY A 5 -43.52 23.58 0.33
C GLY A 5 -44.04 22.16 0.13
N ASP A 6 -45.08 21.96 -0.68
CA ASP A 6 -45.56 20.61 -1.02
C ASP A 6 -44.54 19.87 -1.88
N THR A 7 -44.17 18.66 -1.45
CA THR A 7 -43.29 17.76 -2.21
C THR A 7 -44.12 16.82 -3.09
N PRO A 8 -43.55 16.28 -4.18
CA PRO A 8 -44.22 15.25 -4.98
C PRO A 8 -44.71 14.05 -4.14
N LEU A 9 -43.99 13.71 -3.06
CA LEU A 9 -44.33 12.62 -2.16
C LEU A 9 -45.53 12.94 -1.24
N THR A 10 -45.63 14.19 -0.78
CA THR A 10 -46.73 14.64 0.10
C THR A 10 -48.02 14.90 -0.67
N LEU A 11 -47.92 15.15 -1.98
CA LEU A 11 -49.07 15.34 -2.88
C LEU A 11 -49.61 14.02 -3.46
N ALA A 12 -48.78 12.98 -3.54
CA ALA A 12 -49.19 11.68 -4.03
C ALA A 12 -50.02 10.95 -2.96
N ARG A 13 -51.18 10.39 -3.35
CA ARG A 13 -51.97 9.55 -2.47
C ARG A 13 -51.20 8.27 -2.17
N ALA A 14 -51.08 7.93 -0.89
CA ALA A 14 -50.67 6.60 -0.47
C ALA A 14 -51.51 5.57 -1.25
N ASP A 15 -50.91 4.44 -1.61
CA ASP A 15 -51.57 3.34 -2.33
C ASP A 15 -51.67 3.50 -3.85
N THR A 16 -51.16 4.60 -4.41
CA THR A 16 -51.05 4.76 -5.87
C THR A 16 -49.71 4.24 -6.41
N PRO A 17 -49.67 3.73 -7.65
CA PRO A 17 -48.42 3.37 -8.32
C PRO A 17 -47.42 4.52 -8.35
N VAL A 18 -47.91 5.76 -8.49
CA VAL A 18 -47.09 6.98 -8.46
C VAL A 18 -46.42 7.18 -7.09
N TRP A 19 -47.15 7.01 -5.98
CA TRP A 19 -46.56 7.11 -4.64
C TRP A 19 -45.52 6.01 -4.38
N VAL A 20 -45.80 4.78 -4.84
CA VAL A 20 -44.84 3.66 -4.76
C VAL A 20 -43.59 3.96 -5.58
N SER A 21 -43.72 4.44 -6.82
CA SER A 21 -42.58 4.83 -7.65
C SER A 21 -41.79 5.98 -7.06
N LEU A 22 -42.43 6.98 -6.47
CA LEU A 22 -41.76 8.10 -5.79
C LEU A 22 -41.04 7.64 -4.51
N GLN A 23 -41.61 6.71 -3.74
CA GLN A 23 -40.95 6.08 -2.59
C GLN A 23 -39.76 5.23 -3.00
N ILE A 24 -39.89 4.44 -4.07
CA ILE A 24 -38.78 3.66 -4.65
C ILE A 24 -37.70 4.60 -5.15
N ASN A 25 -38.02 5.66 -5.90
CA ASN A 25 -37.04 6.65 -6.35
C ASN A 25 -36.37 7.35 -5.16
N ARG A 26 -37.11 7.73 -4.11
CA ARG A 26 -36.54 8.31 -2.90
C ARG A 26 -35.59 7.33 -2.21
N LYS A 27 -35.94 6.04 -2.15
CA LYS A 27 -35.08 4.98 -1.62
C LYS A 27 -33.86 4.70 -2.51
N LEU A 28 -34.01 4.74 -3.84
CA LEU A 28 -32.91 4.60 -4.81
C LEU A 28 -31.98 5.80 -4.81
N HIS A 29 -32.48 7.02 -4.59
CA HIS A 29 -31.67 8.21 -4.37
C HIS A 29 -31.02 8.22 -2.99
N ALA A 30 -31.64 7.58 -1.99
CA ALA A 30 -31.03 7.36 -0.67
C ALA A 30 -29.98 6.24 -0.70
N ILE A 31 -30.05 5.31 -1.66
CA ILE A 31 -28.96 4.40 -1.99
C ILE A 31 -27.96 5.21 -2.80
N LYS A 32 -26.88 5.70 -2.16
CA LYS A 32 -25.73 6.23 -2.90
C LYS A 32 -25.24 5.15 -3.85
N LEU A 33 -25.56 5.28 -5.14
CA LEU A 33 -24.97 4.43 -6.16
C LEU A 33 -23.45 4.62 -6.09
N CYS A 34 -22.72 3.52 -5.97
CA CYS A 34 -21.27 3.51 -6.08
C CYS A 34 -20.88 4.17 -7.41
N ALA A 35 -20.38 5.40 -7.34
CA ALA A 35 -19.99 6.17 -8.50
C ALA A 35 -18.62 5.68 -8.96
N LEU A 36 -18.52 5.32 -10.24
CA LEU A 36 -17.22 5.11 -10.88
C LEU A 36 -16.59 6.48 -11.14
N CYS A 37 -15.57 6.83 -10.36
CA CYS A 37 -14.88 8.12 -10.47
C CYS A 37 -13.84 8.11 -11.58
N ALA A 38 -13.13 6.99 -11.78
CA ALA A 38 -12.19 6.79 -12.88
C ALA A 38 -12.14 5.30 -13.26
N SER A 39 -12.05 4.98 -14.55
CA SER A 39 -11.92 3.59 -15.02
C SER A 39 -10.53 3.02 -14.76
N ASP A 40 -9.50 3.87 -14.77
CA ASP A 40 -8.13 3.49 -14.48
C ASP A 40 -7.33 4.73 -14.04
N ILE A 41 -6.91 4.77 -12.77
CA ILE A 41 -6.07 5.86 -12.26
C ILE A 41 -4.63 5.79 -12.78
N ALA A 42 -4.20 4.60 -13.22
CA ALA A 42 -2.85 4.37 -13.73
C ALA A 42 -2.72 4.70 -15.22
N GLN A 43 -3.82 5.04 -15.91
CA GLN A 43 -3.82 5.44 -17.33
C GLN A 43 -3.12 4.46 -18.27
N GLY A 44 -3.22 3.15 -17.98
CA GLY A 44 -2.62 2.08 -18.78
C GLY A 44 -1.13 1.83 -18.56
N TYR A 45 -0.48 2.49 -17.59
CA TYR A 45 0.92 2.24 -17.26
C TYR A 45 1.16 0.92 -16.52
N GLU A 46 0.13 0.41 -15.82
CA GLU A 46 0.18 -0.88 -15.12
C GLU A 46 -0.36 -2.00 -16.02
N ASN A 47 0.05 -3.25 -15.77
CA ASN A 47 -0.44 -4.41 -16.53
C ASN A 47 -1.96 -4.63 -16.43
N VAL A 48 -2.59 -4.09 -15.37
CA VAL A 48 -4.02 -4.19 -15.11
C VAL A 48 -4.57 -2.83 -14.69
N PRO A 49 -5.76 -2.43 -15.18
CA PRO A 49 -6.36 -1.16 -14.80
C PRO A 49 -6.78 -1.16 -13.32
N ILE A 50 -6.63 0.00 -12.68
CA ILE A 50 -6.96 0.22 -11.27
C ILE A 50 -8.12 1.24 -11.19
N PRO A 51 -9.38 0.79 -11.11
CA PRO A 51 -10.52 1.70 -11.07
C PRO A 51 -10.61 2.44 -9.73
N CYS A 52 -11.22 3.62 -9.77
CA CYS A 52 -11.54 4.44 -8.60
C CYS A 52 -13.06 4.54 -8.42
N VAL A 53 -13.56 4.24 -7.22
CA VAL A 53 -15.00 4.31 -6.91
C VAL A 53 -15.28 5.05 -5.61
N ASN A 54 -16.41 5.75 -5.56
CA ASN A 54 -16.88 6.41 -4.34
C ASN A 54 -18.35 6.07 -4.08
N ALA A 55 -18.65 5.56 -2.89
CA ALA A 55 -20.00 5.30 -2.42
C ALA A 55 -20.32 6.00 -1.08
N VAL A 56 -19.39 6.82 -0.57
CA VAL A 56 -19.44 7.39 0.79
C VAL A 56 -19.82 8.86 0.75
N ASP A 57 -19.15 9.66 -0.08
CA ASP A 57 -19.32 11.10 -0.18
C ASP A 57 -19.30 11.56 -1.66
N ASP A 58 -19.33 12.87 -1.88
CA ASP A 58 -19.37 13.47 -3.23
C ASP A 58 -17.95 13.81 -3.74
N GLU A 59 -16.89 13.33 -3.08
CA GLU A 59 -15.51 13.59 -3.48
C GLU A 59 -15.17 12.85 -4.79
N GLY A 60 -14.61 13.58 -5.76
CA GLY A 60 -14.15 13.02 -7.02
C GLY A 60 -12.86 12.20 -6.88
N CYS A 61 -12.42 11.55 -7.97
CA CYS A 61 -11.13 10.85 -7.96
C CYS A 61 -9.99 11.82 -7.58
N PRO A 62 -9.05 11.43 -6.69
CA PRO A 62 -7.91 12.27 -6.33
C PRO A 62 -7.11 12.70 -7.55
N SER A 63 -6.77 13.99 -7.62
CA SER A 63 -6.05 14.60 -8.74
C SER A 63 -4.92 15.54 -8.33
N ASP A 64 -4.62 15.63 -7.04
CA ASP A 64 -3.58 16.49 -6.45
C ASP A 64 -2.20 15.79 -6.37
N TYR A 65 -1.97 14.83 -7.27
CA TYR A 65 -0.73 14.07 -7.43
C TYR A 65 -0.59 13.61 -8.90
N LYS A 66 0.60 13.16 -9.27
CA LYS A 66 0.90 12.53 -10.56
C LYS A 66 1.12 11.03 -10.37
N TYR A 67 0.31 10.22 -11.05
CA TYR A 67 0.54 8.78 -11.12
C TYR A 67 1.84 8.48 -11.89
N VAL A 68 2.75 7.72 -11.28
CA VAL A 68 3.96 7.16 -11.90
C VAL A 68 4.07 5.68 -11.52
N SER A 69 4.45 4.82 -12.47
CA SER A 69 4.56 3.36 -12.24
C SER A 69 5.95 2.91 -11.77
N GLU A 70 6.93 3.81 -11.79
CA GLU A 70 8.30 3.59 -11.33
C GLU A 70 8.78 4.81 -10.54
N ASN A 71 9.75 4.60 -9.64
CA ASN A 71 10.33 5.69 -8.86
C ASN A 71 10.92 6.77 -9.77
N CYS A 72 10.76 8.02 -9.36
CA CYS A 72 11.31 9.18 -10.05
C CYS A 72 12.31 9.95 -9.19
N GLU A 73 13.15 10.73 -9.84
CA GLU A 73 14.21 11.53 -9.22
C GLU A 73 14.00 13.00 -9.62
N THR A 74 13.94 13.92 -8.64
CA THR A 74 13.89 15.38 -8.88
C THR A 74 15.24 16.05 -8.67
N SER A 75 16.12 15.39 -7.89
CA SER A 75 17.52 15.72 -7.71
C SER A 75 18.37 14.48 -7.96
N ALA A 76 19.64 14.66 -8.33
CA ALA A 76 20.50 13.55 -8.71
C ALA A 76 20.81 12.64 -7.51
N MET A 77 20.32 11.39 -7.54
CA MET A 77 20.58 10.41 -6.49
C MET A 77 21.89 9.63 -6.67
N ASN A 78 22.50 9.72 -7.87
CA ASN A 78 23.74 9.01 -8.21
C ASN A 78 23.66 7.50 -7.92
N ILE A 79 22.53 6.87 -8.28
CA ILE A 79 22.31 5.43 -8.15
C ILE A 79 23.35 4.69 -8.99
N ASP A 80 24.04 3.72 -8.39
CA ASP A 80 24.98 2.87 -9.14
C ASP A 80 24.23 1.95 -10.11
N ARG A 81 24.28 2.32 -11.40
CA ARG A 81 23.70 1.57 -12.51
C ARG A 81 24.77 0.87 -13.36
N ASN A 82 26.00 0.72 -12.86
CA ASN A 82 27.05 0.05 -13.61
C ASN A 82 26.76 -1.44 -13.71
N ILE A 83 26.56 -1.92 -14.95
CA ILE A 83 26.26 -3.33 -15.23
C ILE A 83 27.36 -4.28 -14.71
N THR A 84 28.62 -3.84 -14.64
CA THR A 84 29.73 -4.68 -14.16
C THR A 84 29.73 -4.86 -12.64
N HIS A 85 29.00 -4.03 -11.91
CA HIS A 85 28.85 -4.16 -10.46
C HIS A 85 27.71 -5.11 -10.07
N LEU A 86 26.86 -5.50 -11.03
CA LEU A 86 25.77 -6.44 -10.77
C LEU A 86 26.29 -7.85 -10.50
N GLN A 87 26.02 -8.33 -9.29
CA GLN A 87 26.09 -9.76 -8.99
C GLN A 87 24.98 -10.48 -9.75
N HIS A 88 25.34 -11.53 -10.48
CA HIS A 88 24.46 -12.21 -11.43
C HIS A 88 24.71 -13.71 -11.46
N CYS A 89 23.68 -14.50 -11.78
CA CYS A 89 23.80 -15.94 -11.89
C CYS A 89 24.16 -16.39 -13.30
N SER A 90 24.86 -17.52 -13.40
CA SER A 90 25.13 -18.23 -14.67
C SER A 90 24.18 -19.42 -14.89
N CYS A 91 22.98 -19.37 -14.28
CA CYS A 91 21.97 -20.41 -14.40
C CYS A 91 21.54 -20.62 -15.86
N THR A 92 21.41 -21.88 -16.25
CA THR A 92 20.81 -22.31 -17.53
C THR A 92 19.43 -22.96 -17.35
N ASP A 93 19.00 -23.12 -16.09
CA ASP A 93 17.67 -23.57 -15.70
C ASP A 93 16.71 -22.38 -15.46
N ASP A 94 15.57 -22.64 -14.81
CA ASP A 94 14.59 -21.62 -14.42
C ASP A 94 14.95 -20.89 -13.10
N CYS A 95 16.20 -20.99 -12.66
CA CYS A 95 16.70 -20.46 -11.38
C CYS A 95 16.04 -21.04 -10.12
N SER A 96 15.41 -22.22 -10.20
CA SER A 96 14.89 -22.93 -9.02
C SER A 96 15.94 -23.73 -8.26
N SER A 97 17.11 -23.97 -8.85
CA SER A 97 18.20 -24.69 -8.20
C SER A 97 18.84 -23.86 -7.08
N SER A 98 19.37 -24.56 -6.06
CA SER A 98 20.13 -23.95 -4.96
C SER A 98 21.45 -23.29 -5.40
N ASN A 99 21.86 -23.49 -6.65
CA ASN A 99 23.08 -22.95 -7.24
C ASN A 99 22.90 -21.54 -7.83
N CYS A 100 21.67 -21.03 -7.86
CA CYS A 100 21.42 -19.67 -8.32
C CYS A 100 22.02 -18.64 -7.37
N LEU A 101 23.09 -17.96 -7.80
CA LEU A 101 23.75 -16.91 -7.01
C LEU A 101 22.76 -15.84 -6.53
N CYS A 102 21.85 -15.38 -7.40
CA CYS A 102 20.85 -14.37 -7.03
C CYS A 102 19.99 -14.83 -5.85
N GLY A 103 19.58 -16.11 -5.84
CA GLY A 103 18.88 -16.70 -4.69
C GLY A 103 19.77 -16.77 -3.45
N GLN A 104 21.05 -17.11 -3.58
CA GLN A 104 21.99 -17.19 -2.46
C GLN A 104 22.27 -15.83 -1.80
N LEU A 105 22.25 -14.72 -2.54
CA LEU A 105 22.33 -13.37 -1.98
C LEU A 105 21.19 -13.07 -0.99
N SER A 106 20.06 -13.75 -1.17
CA SER A 106 18.90 -13.71 -0.29
C SER A 106 18.81 -14.92 0.64
N ILE A 107 19.93 -15.64 0.87
CA ILE A 107 20.02 -16.96 1.53
C ILE A 107 19.48 -18.09 0.62
N ARG A 108 18.31 -17.90 0.02
CA ARG A 108 17.72 -18.77 -1.00
C ARG A 108 16.73 -17.97 -1.86
N CYS A 109 16.31 -18.53 -2.99
CA CYS A 109 15.13 -18.01 -3.69
C CYS A 109 13.89 -18.23 -2.82
N TRP A 110 13.19 -17.14 -2.49
CA TRP A 110 11.99 -17.14 -1.65
C TRP A 110 10.69 -17.29 -2.43
N TYR A 111 10.76 -17.41 -3.75
CA TYR A 111 9.59 -17.58 -4.60
C TYR A 111 9.33 -19.06 -4.90
N ASP A 112 8.08 -19.47 -4.70
CA ASP A 112 7.60 -20.78 -5.10
C ASP A 112 7.29 -20.85 -6.61
N LYS A 113 6.76 -21.98 -7.05
CA LYS A 113 6.37 -22.20 -8.46
C LYS A 113 5.24 -21.28 -8.94
N ASP A 114 4.43 -20.76 -8.01
CA ASP A 114 3.29 -19.89 -8.26
C ASP A 114 3.66 -18.41 -8.06
N GLN A 115 4.96 -18.10 -7.94
CA GLN A 115 5.52 -16.76 -7.76
C GLN A 115 5.09 -16.10 -6.43
N ARG A 116 4.88 -16.90 -5.39
CA ARG A 116 4.56 -16.44 -4.03
C ARG A 116 5.73 -16.66 -3.09
N LEU A 117 5.80 -15.84 -2.04
CA LEU A 117 6.74 -16.08 -0.94
C LEU A 117 6.46 -17.43 -0.28
N LEU A 118 7.54 -18.18 -0.02
CA LEU A 118 7.50 -19.43 0.73
C LEU A 118 6.89 -19.24 2.13
N GLN A 119 6.27 -20.29 2.67
CA GLN A 119 5.60 -20.24 3.97
C GLN A 119 6.58 -19.94 5.11
N GLU A 120 7.82 -20.44 4.99
CA GLU A 120 8.92 -20.20 5.93
C GLU A 120 9.57 -18.81 5.82
N PHE A 121 9.10 -17.93 4.91
CA PHE A 121 9.62 -16.57 4.79
C PHE A 121 9.44 -15.79 6.10
N ASN A 122 10.50 -15.17 6.59
CA ASN A 122 10.43 -14.35 7.81
C ASN A 122 9.67 -13.05 7.50
N LYS A 123 8.45 -12.93 8.04
CA LYS A 123 7.58 -11.77 7.84
C LYS A 123 7.82 -10.64 8.85
N ILE A 124 8.51 -10.94 9.95
CA ILE A 124 8.81 -9.97 11.02
C ILE A 124 10.07 -9.19 10.66
N GLU A 125 11.11 -9.90 10.22
CA GLU A 125 12.34 -9.32 9.71
C GLU A 125 12.64 -9.88 8.30
N PRO A 126 11.99 -9.33 7.26
CA PRO A 126 12.19 -9.79 5.89
C PRO A 126 13.65 -9.67 5.43
N PRO A 127 14.25 -10.73 4.84
CA PRO A 127 15.55 -10.61 4.19
C PRO A 127 15.47 -9.72 2.94
N LEU A 128 16.62 -9.20 2.50
CA LEU A 128 16.74 -8.54 1.21
C LEU A 128 16.55 -9.56 0.08
N ILE A 129 15.68 -9.26 -0.88
CA ILE A 129 15.50 -10.09 -2.08
C ILE A 129 16.34 -9.53 -3.24
N PHE A 130 17.17 -10.38 -3.85
CA PHE A 130 17.90 -10.07 -5.07
C PHE A 130 17.29 -10.87 -6.23
N GLU A 131 16.47 -10.21 -7.03
CA GLU A 131 15.93 -10.82 -8.24
C GLU A 131 17.01 -10.96 -9.32
N CYS A 132 16.80 -11.89 -10.24
CA CYS A 132 17.65 -11.99 -11.42
C CYS A 132 17.54 -10.71 -12.26
N ASN A 133 18.65 -10.33 -12.88
CA ASN A 133 18.83 -9.06 -13.56
C ASN A 133 19.34 -9.25 -14.99
N MET A 134 19.68 -8.14 -15.67
CA MET A 134 20.12 -8.13 -17.08
C MET A 134 21.49 -8.78 -17.30
N ALA A 135 22.34 -8.87 -16.28
CA ALA A 135 23.65 -9.52 -16.37
C ALA A 135 23.57 -11.05 -16.15
N CYS A 136 22.41 -11.57 -15.72
CA CYS A 136 22.21 -13.01 -15.52
C CYS A 136 22.10 -13.76 -16.86
N SER A 137 22.60 -14.99 -16.90
CA SER A 137 22.47 -15.85 -18.09
C SER A 137 21.08 -16.47 -18.27
N CYS A 138 20.23 -16.42 -17.24
CA CYS A 138 18.90 -17.02 -17.26
C CYS A 138 17.92 -16.23 -18.13
N TYR A 139 16.86 -16.90 -18.59
CA TYR A 139 15.79 -16.27 -19.36
C TYR A 139 14.98 -15.27 -18.53
N ARG A 140 14.30 -14.34 -19.22
CA ARG A 140 13.38 -13.36 -18.59
C ARG A 140 12.18 -14.00 -17.88
N THR A 141 11.89 -15.26 -18.15
CA THR A 141 10.81 -16.04 -17.54
C THR A 141 11.28 -16.92 -16.38
N CYS A 142 12.53 -16.78 -15.91
CA CYS A 142 13.00 -17.55 -14.75
C CYS A 142 12.20 -17.19 -13.49
N LYS A 143 12.19 -18.09 -12.50
CA LYS A 143 11.35 -17.96 -11.30
C LYS A 143 11.73 -16.79 -10.38
N ASN A 144 12.96 -16.31 -10.45
CA ASN A 144 13.44 -15.22 -9.59
C ASN A 144 13.23 -13.83 -10.21
N ARG A 145 12.03 -13.57 -10.74
CA ARG A 145 11.61 -12.31 -11.42
C ARG A 145 10.12 -12.04 -11.18
N VAL A 146 9.72 -11.82 -9.94
CA VAL A 146 8.32 -11.62 -9.53
C VAL A 146 7.95 -10.14 -9.50
N VAL A 147 8.70 -9.33 -8.76
CA VAL A 147 8.43 -7.89 -8.57
C VAL A 147 8.66 -7.13 -9.88
N GLN A 148 9.72 -7.44 -10.62
CA GLN A 148 9.99 -6.78 -11.91
C GLN A 148 8.95 -7.10 -12.98
N ALA A 149 8.06 -8.08 -12.76
CA ALA A 149 6.96 -8.39 -13.66
C ALA A 149 5.74 -7.47 -13.47
N GLY A 150 5.76 -6.58 -12.48
CA GLY A 150 4.70 -5.60 -12.21
C GLY A 150 3.43 -6.21 -11.60
N ILE A 151 2.42 -5.35 -11.39
CA ILE A 151 1.16 -5.71 -10.74
C ILE A 151 0.42 -6.76 -11.56
N LYS A 152 -0.14 -7.78 -10.91
CA LYS A 152 -0.99 -8.82 -11.53
C LYS A 152 -2.36 -8.98 -10.88
N VAL A 153 -2.47 -8.65 -9.59
CA VAL A 153 -3.72 -8.74 -8.83
C VAL A 153 -4.66 -7.59 -9.18
N ARG A 154 -5.98 -7.83 -9.11
CA ARG A 154 -7.01 -6.82 -9.35
C ARG A 154 -7.24 -5.97 -8.09
N LEU A 155 -6.85 -4.70 -8.15
CA LEU A 155 -7.00 -3.72 -7.08
C LEU A 155 -8.07 -2.68 -7.43
N GLN A 156 -8.59 -2.00 -6.42
CA GLN A 156 -9.50 -0.86 -6.58
C GLN A 156 -9.20 0.22 -5.54
N LEU A 157 -9.06 1.46 -6.02
CA LEU A 157 -9.09 2.64 -5.17
C LEU A 157 -10.55 2.90 -4.78
N TYR A 158 -10.83 3.04 -3.49
CA TYR A 158 -12.18 3.30 -3.02
C TYR A 158 -12.22 4.29 -1.85
N ARG A 159 -13.34 4.99 -1.70
CA ARG A 159 -13.56 5.86 -0.55
C ARG A 159 -13.97 5.04 0.67
N THR A 160 -13.19 5.13 1.75
CA THR A 160 -13.49 4.53 3.05
C THR A 160 -14.43 5.42 3.86
N GLU A 161 -15.02 4.87 4.93
CA GLU A 161 -15.92 5.64 5.80
C GLU A 161 -15.18 6.63 6.72
N LYS A 162 -13.91 6.37 7.08
CA LYS A 162 -13.20 7.08 8.16
C LYS A 162 -11.76 7.50 7.85
N MET A 163 -11.13 6.89 6.85
CA MET A 163 -9.69 7.04 6.55
C MET A 163 -9.43 7.74 5.22
N GLY A 164 -10.46 8.33 4.61
CA GLY A 164 -10.36 8.93 3.27
C GLY A 164 -10.29 7.84 2.20
N TRP A 165 -9.34 7.93 1.27
CA TRP A 165 -9.15 6.94 0.22
C TRP A 165 -8.39 5.71 0.73
N GLY A 166 -8.76 4.53 0.23
CA GLY A 166 -8.14 3.25 0.58
C GLY A 166 -8.03 2.35 -0.64
N VAL A 167 -7.26 1.26 -0.52
CA VAL A 167 -7.11 0.26 -1.58
C VAL A 167 -7.70 -1.05 -1.11
N ARG A 168 -8.48 -1.73 -1.96
CA ARG A 168 -9.03 -3.06 -1.67
C ARG A 168 -8.78 -4.05 -2.81
N ALA A 169 -8.83 -5.33 -2.48
CA ALA A 169 -8.75 -6.41 -3.45
C ALA A 169 -10.09 -6.62 -4.19
N LEU A 170 -10.07 -6.91 -5.49
CA LEU A 170 -11.24 -7.32 -6.29
C LEU A 170 -11.24 -8.83 -6.61
N GLN A 171 -10.34 -9.58 -5.99
CA GLN A 171 -10.21 -11.02 -6.10
C GLN A 171 -9.62 -11.57 -4.80
N ASP A 172 -9.72 -12.87 -4.60
CA ASP A 172 -8.97 -13.53 -3.54
C ASP A 172 -7.48 -13.51 -3.90
N ILE A 173 -6.65 -13.18 -2.91
CA ILE A 173 -5.20 -13.08 -3.02
C ILE A 173 -4.58 -14.02 -1.98
N PRO A 174 -3.98 -15.13 -2.41
CA PRO A 174 -3.32 -16.06 -1.50
C PRO A 174 -2.14 -15.40 -0.79
N GLN A 175 -1.80 -15.89 0.40
CA GLN A 175 -0.63 -15.49 1.17
C GLN A 175 0.66 -15.55 0.32
N GLY A 176 1.55 -14.58 0.53
CA GLY A 176 2.85 -14.49 -0.12
C GLY A 176 2.78 -13.95 -1.54
N SER A 177 1.61 -13.55 -2.04
CA SER A 177 1.48 -12.96 -3.37
C SER A 177 2.02 -11.54 -3.40
N PHE A 178 2.77 -11.20 -4.44
CA PHE A 178 3.15 -9.81 -4.72
C PHE A 178 1.91 -8.97 -5.07
N ILE A 179 1.81 -7.78 -4.49
CA ILE A 179 0.66 -6.88 -4.62
C ILE A 179 0.99 -5.71 -5.53
N CYS A 180 1.86 -4.83 -5.06
CA CYS A 180 2.38 -3.67 -5.75
C CYS A 180 3.67 -3.20 -5.05
N GLU A 181 4.38 -2.28 -5.66
CA GLU A 181 5.51 -1.60 -5.04
C GLU A 181 5.06 -0.28 -4.40
N TYR A 182 5.75 0.18 -3.34
CA TYR A 182 5.68 1.55 -2.88
C TYR A 182 6.51 2.45 -3.78
N VAL A 183 5.84 3.18 -4.67
CA VAL A 183 6.50 4.02 -5.69
C VAL A 183 6.31 5.50 -5.39
N GLY A 184 7.37 6.27 -5.55
CA GLY A 184 7.33 7.74 -5.48
C GLY A 184 8.64 8.42 -5.86
N GLU A 185 8.81 9.63 -5.36
CA GLU A 185 10.00 10.46 -5.52
C GLU A 185 11.11 9.98 -4.56
N LEU A 186 12.30 9.66 -5.07
CA LEU A 186 13.45 9.37 -4.23
C LEU A 186 14.07 10.68 -3.73
N ILE A 187 14.14 10.82 -2.40
CA ILE A 187 14.70 11.99 -1.72
C ILE A 187 15.65 11.57 -0.60
N SER A 188 16.56 12.45 -0.20
CA SER A 188 17.40 12.26 0.99
C SER A 188 16.62 12.58 2.26
N ASP A 189 17.05 12.07 3.41
CA ASP A 189 16.48 12.41 4.72
C ASP A 189 16.51 13.93 4.99
N ALA A 190 17.58 14.62 4.57
CA ALA A 190 17.68 16.08 4.69
C ALA A 190 16.63 16.84 3.85
N GLU A 191 16.22 16.31 2.70
CA GLU A 191 15.13 16.86 1.90
C GLU A 191 13.77 16.50 2.52
N ALA A 192 13.63 15.30 3.08
CA ALA A 192 12.41 14.89 3.78
C ALA A 192 12.10 15.79 4.99
N ASP A 193 13.12 16.19 5.75
CA ASP A 193 12.99 17.08 6.92
C ASP A 193 12.42 18.47 6.60
N VAL A 194 12.54 18.94 5.35
CA VAL A 194 12.03 20.25 4.92
C VAL A 194 10.68 20.17 4.19
N ARG A 195 10.15 18.96 3.97
CA ARG A 195 8.82 18.76 3.37
C ARG A 195 7.74 19.09 4.41
N GLU A 196 6.76 19.89 4.01
CA GLU A 196 5.64 20.26 4.89
C GLU A 196 4.66 19.08 5.14
N ASP A 197 4.49 18.19 4.17
CA ASP A 197 3.58 17.04 4.24
C ASP A 197 4.37 15.72 4.21
N ASP A 198 4.62 15.20 5.40
CA ASP A 198 5.30 13.94 5.69
C ASP A 198 4.36 12.71 5.69
N SER A 199 3.10 12.88 5.25
CA SER A 199 2.08 11.81 5.37
C SER A 199 2.27 10.66 4.36
N TYR A 200 3.14 10.83 3.36
CA TYR A 200 3.38 9.89 2.26
C TYR A 200 4.85 9.49 2.13
N LEU A 201 5.59 9.52 3.24
CA LEU A 201 6.98 9.10 3.28
C LEU A 201 7.12 7.61 3.61
N PHE A 202 8.04 6.95 2.95
CA PHE A 202 8.50 5.60 3.29
C PHE A 202 10.01 5.60 3.46
N ASP A 203 10.48 5.29 4.67
CA ASP A 203 11.91 5.30 5.01
C ASP A 203 12.65 4.09 4.43
N LEU A 204 13.78 4.35 3.78
CA LEU A 204 14.70 3.33 3.26
C LEU A 204 15.87 3.16 4.22
N ASP A 205 15.62 2.69 5.46
CA ASP A 205 16.69 2.59 6.46
C ASP A 205 17.88 1.79 5.93
N ASN A 206 19.04 2.42 5.80
CA ASN A 206 20.28 1.73 5.50
C ASN A 206 21.17 1.71 6.73
N LYS A 207 21.83 0.57 7.00
CA LYS A 207 22.71 0.42 8.16
C LYS A 207 24.00 1.25 8.04
N ASP A 208 24.31 1.73 6.84
CA ASP A 208 25.58 2.38 6.49
C ASP A 208 25.56 3.92 6.57
N GLY A 209 24.50 4.52 7.12
CA GLY A 209 24.51 5.91 7.61
C GLY A 209 23.89 6.97 6.69
N GLU A 210 23.80 6.75 5.37
CA GLU A 210 22.96 7.59 4.50
C GLU A 210 21.55 7.01 4.42
N VAL A 211 20.56 7.79 4.84
CA VAL A 211 19.15 7.42 4.81
C VAL A 211 18.46 8.17 3.68
N TYR A 212 17.66 7.44 2.90
CA TYR A 212 16.83 7.96 1.83
C TYR A 212 15.37 7.62 2.13
N CYS A 213 14.46 8.35 1.51
CA CYS A 213 13.02 8.14 1.64
C CYS A 213 12.38 8.08 0.24
N ILE A 214 11.26 7.37 0.13
CA ILE A 214 10.34 7.47 -1.00
C ILE A 214 9.21 8.40 -0.57
N ASP A 215 9.07 9.55 -1.23
CA ASP A 215 7.97 10.49 -1.04
C ASP A 215 6.91 10.31 -2.13
N ALA A 216 5.74 9.79 -1.75
CA ALA A 216 4.63 9.58 -2.67
C ALA A 216 3.59 10.73 -2.69
N ARG A 217 3.92 11.89 -2.09
CA ARG A 217 2.99 13.03 -1.97
C ARG A 217 2.61 13.60 -3.33
N TYR A 218 3.60 13.91 -4.16
CA TYR A 218 3.41 14.55 -5.47
C TYR A 218 3.49 13.57 -6.64
N TYR A 219 4.37 12.57 -6.55
CA TYR A 219 4.54 11.52 -7.54
C TYR A 219 4.40 10.18 -6.83
N GLY A 220 3.48 9.33 -7.26
CA GLY A 220 3.37 7.99 -6.68
C GLY A 220 2.38 7.10 -7.41
N ASN A 221 2.43 5.79 -7.15
CA ASN A 221 1.49 4.83 -7.74
C ASN A 221 0.30 4.57 -6.80
N ILE A 222 -0.41 3.46 -7.01
CA ILE A 222 -1.53 3.02 -6.15
C ILE A 222 -1.17 2.85 -4.66
N SER A 223 0.10 2.59 -4.32
CA SER A 223 0.51 2.30 -2.94
C SER A 223 0.31 3.48 -1.99
N ARG A 224 0.36 4.71 -2.50
CA ARG A 224 0.20 5.94 -1.71
C ARG A 224 -1.17 6.03 -1.02
N PHE A 225 -2.14 5.23 -1.48
CA PHE A 225 -3.50 5.18 -0.94
C PHE A 225 -3.73 3.96 -0.02
N ILE A 226 -2.72 3.13 0.22
CA ILE A 226 -2.85 1.97 1.11
C ILE A 226 -2.77 2.48 2.55
N ASN A 227 -3.86 2.33 3.30
CA ASN A 227 -3.96 2.81 4.68
C ASN A 227 -3.13 1.97 5.67
N HIS A 228 -2.92 2.56 6.85
CA HIS A 228 -2.37 1.84 8.00
C HIS A 228 -3.36 0.81 8.56
N LEU A 229 -2.85 -0.38 8.90
CA LEU A 229 -3.57 -1.36 9.73
C LEU A 229 -2.65 -1.87 10.84
N CYS A 230 -3.10 -1.84 12.11
CA CYS A 230 -2.35 -2.42 13.24
C CYS A 230 -2.30 -3.96 13.20
N ASP A 231 -3.22 -4.61 12.47
CA ASP A 231 -3.15 -6.03 12.10
C ASP A 231 -3.05 -6.15 10.58
N PRO A 232 -1.86 -5.87 10.01
CA PRO A 232 -1.69 -5.67 8.57
C PRO A 232 -1.77 -6.97 7.77
N ASN A 233 -2.43 -6.91 6.61
CA ASN A 233 -2.42 -7.99 5.62
C ASN A 233 -1.30 -7.84 4.58
N LEU A 234 -0.52 -6.77 4.63
CA LEU A 234 0.65 -6.55 3.78
C LEU A 234 1.93 -6.44 4.61
N ILE A 235 3.04 -6.92 4.03
CA ILE A 235 4.39 -6.69 4.54
C ILE A 235 5.26 -6.04 3.45
N PRO A 236 6.03 -4.99 3.78
CA PRO A 236 7.02 -4.44 2.88
C PRO A 236 8.27 -5.33 2.86
N VAL A 237 8.81 -5.57 1.67
CA VAL A 237 10.04 -6.34 1.45
C VAL A 237 10.96 -5.54 0.55
N ARG A 238 12.23 -5.45 0.93
CA ARG A 238 13.27 -4.74 0.14
C ARG A 238 13.77 -5.64 -0.98
N VAL A 239 13.69 -5.14 -2.21
CA VAL A 239 14.00 -5.90 -3.42
C VAL A 239 14.97 -5.14 -4.32
N PHE A 240 15.96 -5.85 -4.85
CA PHE A 240 16.91 -5.37 -5.85
C PHE A 240 16.69 -6.09 -7.17
N MET A 241 16.67 -5.33 -8.27
CA MET A 241 16.31 -5.82 -9.60
C MET A 241 17.31 -5.32 -10.64
N LEU A 242 17.11 -4.11 -11.19
CA LEU A 242 17.93 -3.57 -12.28
C LEU A 242 19.27 -2.99 -11.80
N HIS A 243 19.36 -2.60 -10.53
CA HIS A 243 20.58 -2.20 -9.83
C HIS A 243 20.65 -2.90 -8.46
N GLN A 244 21.82 -2.87 -7.83
CA GLN A 244 22.09 -3.45 -6.51
C GLN A 244 22.70 -2.43 -5.53
N ASP A 245 22.54 -1.14 -5.83
CA ASP A 245 22.88 -0.05 -4.89
C ASP A 245 22.01 -0.16 -3.62
N LEU A 246 22.63 -0.59 -2.52
CA LEU A 246 21.94 -0.91 -1.26
C LEU A 246 21.26 0.28 -0.60
N ARG A 247 21.62 1.52 -1.01
CA ARG A 247 20.97 2.75 -0.54
C ARG A 247 19.54 2.89 -1.07
N PHE A 248 19.22 2.25 -2.19
CA PHE A 248 17.95 2.42 -2.90
C PHE A 248 17.22 1.09 -3.12
N PRO A 249 16.85 0.34 -2.07
CA PRO A 249 16.01 -0.82 -2.25
C PRO A 249 14.63 -0.39 -2.79
N ARG A 250 14.05 -1.19 -3.70
CA ARG A 250 12.64 -1.04 -4.06
C ARG A 250 11.78 -1.72 -3.01
N ILE A 251 10.63 -1.13 -2.67
CA ILE A 251 9.77 -1.59 -1.56
C ILE A 251 8.57 -2.35 -2.12
N ALA A 252 8.64 -3.67 -2.15
CA ALA A 252 7.57 -4.51 -2.66
C ALA A 252 6.63 -4.97 -1.53
N PHE A 253 5.32 -4.77 -1.69
CA PHE A 253 4.33 -5.33 -0.79
C PHE A 253 3.96 -6.76 -1.16
N PHE A 254 3.99 -7.64 -0.17
CA PHE A 254 3.49 -9.01 -0.27
C PHE A 254 2.37 -9.24 0.73
N SER A 255 1.41 -10.10 0.39
CA SER A 255 0.36 -10.50 1.33
C SER A 255 0.92 -11.34 2.48
N SER A 256 0.66 -10.90 3.72
CA SER A 256 1.11 -11.58 4.94
C SER A 256 0.24 -12.78 5.31
N ARG A 257 -0.98 -12.83 4.78
CA ARG A 257 -2.01 -13.86 4.93
C ARG A 257 -2.90 -13.90 3.68
N ASP A 258 -3.81 -14.84 3.60
CA ASP A 258 -4.85 -14.83 2.56
C ASP A 258 -5.73 -13.57 2.70
N ILE A 259 -6.03 -12.92 1.58
CA ILE A 259 -6.87 -11.72 1.50
C ILE A 259 -8.07 -12.06 0.63
N LEU A 260 -9.27 -11.89 1.16
CA LEU A 260 -10.51 -12.14 0.43
C LEU A 260 -10.90 -10.96 -0.42
N SER A 261 -11.62 -11.22 -1.52
CA SER A 261 -12.19 -10.17 -2.36
C SER A 261 -13.01 -9.17 -1.53
N GLY A 262 -12.77 -7.88 -1.76
CA GLY A 262 -13.40 -6.77 -1.07
C GLY A 262 -12.69 -6.29 0.19
N GLN A 263 -11.72 -7.05 0.73
CA GLN A 263 -10.96 -6.62 1.91
C GLN A 263 -10.02 -5.46 1.59
N GLU A 264 -9.98 -4.49 2.51
CA GLU A 264 -9.01 -3.38 2.47
C GLU A 264 -7.60 -3.91 2.69
N LEU A 265 -6.65 -3.33 1.94
CA LEU A 265 -5.24 -3.57 2.06
C LEU A 265 -4.62 -2.58 3.02
N GLY A 266 -3.70 -3.05 3.86
CA GLY A 266 -2.95 -2.17 4.74
C GLY A 266 -1.69 -2.80 5.30
N PHE A 267 -0.72 -1.94 5.57
CA PHE A 267 0.55 -2.28 6.19
C PHE A 267 0.74 -1.50 7.49
N ASP A 268 1.71 -1.91 8.31
CA ASP A 268 2.09 -1.16 9.49
C ASP A 268 2.97 0.02 9.07
N TYR A 269 2.58 1.25 9.44
CA TYR A 269 3.33 2.47 9.09
C TYR A 269 4.53 2.67 10.01
N GLY A 270 4.61 1.91 11.10
CA GLY A 270 5.68 2.00 12.08
C GLY A 270 5.50 3.12 13.09
N ASP A 271 6.27 3.03 14.17
CA ASP A 271 6.16 3.94 15.30
C ASP A 271 6.56 5.38 14.94
N ARG A 272 7.56 5.59 14.06
CA ARG A 272 7.98 6.94 13.62
C ARG A 272 6.81 7.77 13.09
N PHE A 273 5.95 7.16 12.26
CA PHE A 273 4.75 7.82 11.75
C PHE A 273 3.80 8.18 12.91
N TRP A 274 3.49 7.22 13.78
CA TRP A 274 2.51 7.40 14.84
C TRP A 274 3.00 8.32 15.96
N ASP A 275 4.29 8.38 16.27
CA ASP A 275 4.87 9.30 17.24
C ASP A 275 4.65 10.77 16.84
N ILE A 276 4.65 11.04 15.53
CA ILE A 276 4.37 12.36 14.96
C ILE A 276 2.85 12.58 14.84
N LYS A 277 2.15 11.64 14.21
CA LYS A 277 0.76 11.83 13.75
C LYS A 277 -0.30 11.63 14.83
N SER A 278 0.00 10.87 15.89
CA SER A 278 -0.96 10.62 17.00
C SER A 278 -1.41 11.89 17.73
N LYS A 279 -0.69 13.00 17.56
CA LYS A 279 -1.05 14.32 18.11
C LYS A 279 -2.17 15.01 17.32
N TYR A 280 -2.38 14.61 16.06
CA TYR A 280 -3.33 15.23 15.14
C TYR A 280 -4.57 14.36 14.93
N PHE A 281 -4.40 13.05 14.84
CA PHE A 281 -5.49 12.08 14.73
C PHE A 281 -5.08 10.72 15.31
N THR A 282 -6.06 9.85 15.55
CA THR A 282 -5.83 8.49 16.06
C THR A 282 -6.23 7.44 15.05
N CYS A 283 -5.66 6.24 15.17
CA CYS A 283 -5.88 5.14 14.24
C CYS A 283 -7.35 4.68 14.23
N GLN A 284 -7.89 4.54 13.01
CA GLN A 284 -9.28 4.11 12.75
C GLN A 284 -9.36 2.72 12.10
N CYS A 285 -8.30 1.90 12.21
CA CYS A 285 -8.26 0.57 11.56
C CYS A 285 -9.31 -0.43 12.07
N GLY A 286 -9.95 -0.15 13.22
CA GLY A 286 -11.02 -0.97 13.79
C GLY A 286 -10.58 -2.34 14.34
N SER A 287 -9.29 -2.67 14.32
CA SER A 287 -8.77 -3.91 14.89
C SER A 287 -8.85 -3.93 16.42
N GLU A 288 -9.21 -5.06 17.01
CA GLU A 288 -9.13 -5.28 18.46
C GLU A 288 -7.68 -5.22 18.98
N LYS A 289 -6.70 -5.40 18.09
CA LYS A 289 -5.26 -5.29 18.38
C LYS A 289 -4.69 -3.90 18.09
N CYS A 290 -5.55 -2.89 17.94
CA CYS A 290 -5.11 -1.53 17.62
C CYS A 290 -4.19 -0.98 18.73
N LYS A 291 -3.05 -0.42 18.32
CA LYS A 291 -2.06 0.17 19.24
C LYS A 291 -2.12 1.70 19.27
N HIS A 292 -2.77 2.32 18.29
CA HIS A 292 -2.74 3.77 18.06
C HIS A 292 -4.14 4.42 18.07
N SER A 293 -5.17 3.71 18.57
CA SER A 293 -6.48 4.32 18.79
C SER A 293 -6.46 5.25 20.00
N ALA A 294 -7.46 6.13 20.12
CA ALA A 294 -7.60 7.01 21.28
C ALA A 294 -7.65 6.21 22.59
N GLU A 295 -8.35 5.07 22.60
CA GLU A 295 -8.46 4.18 23.75
C GLU A 295 -7.13 3.51 24.09
N ALA A 296 -6.40 3.01 23.08
CA ALA A 296 -5.11 2.35 23.27
C ALA A 296 -4.06 3.33 23.84
N ILE A 297 -3.99 4.54 23.29
CA ILE A 297 -3.08 5.59 23.76
C ILE A 297 -3.41 5.99 25.21
N ALA A 298 -4.69 6.21 25.53
CA ALA A 298 -5.12 6.57 26.88
C ALA A 298 -4.81 5.47 27.91
N LEU A 299 -4.98 4.20 27.55
CA LEU A 299 -4.65 3.07 28.42
C LEU A 299 -3.15 3.00 28.72
N GLU A 300 -2.31 3.21 27.72
CA GLU A 300 -0.85 3.17 27.88
C GLU A 300 -0.35 4.34 28.73
N GLN A 301 -0.88 5.55 28.54
CA GLN A 301 -0.57 6.71 29.38
C GLN A 301 -0.96 6.47 30.85
N SER A 302 -2.12 5.86 31.10
CA SER A 302 -2.53 5.50 32.47
C SER A 302 -1.60 4.46 33.09
N ARG A 303 -1.13 3.48 32.30
CA ARG A 303 -0.16 2.47 32.73
C ARG A 303 1.18 3.09 33.13
N LEU A 304 1.72 3.98 32.29
CA LEU A 304 2.98 4.69 32.55
C LEU A 304 2.88 5.58 33.80
N ALA A 305 1.81 6.36 33.94
CA ALA A 305 1.60 7.20 35.13
C ALA A 305 1.54 6.38 36.44
N ARG A 306 0.95 5.18 36.41
CA ARG A 306 0.95 4.26 37.56
C ARG A 306 2.34 3.73 37.89
N LEU A 307 3.16 3.44 36.87
CA LEU A 307 4.53 2.98 37.07
C LEU A 307 5.42 4.07 37.66
N GLU A 308 5.32 5.31 37.16
CA GLU A 308 6.03 6.46 37.73
C GLU A 308 5.61 6.71 39.18
N HIS A 309 4.31 6.63 39.48
CA HIS A 309 3.81 6.73 40.84
C HIS A 309 4.42 5.64 41.74
N ILE A 310 4.46 4.37 41.32
CA ILE A 310 5.07 3.28 42.10
C ILE A 310 6.57 3.52 42.30
N GLN A 311 7.29 3.98 41.27
CA GLN A 311 8.72 4.27 41.36
C GLN A 311 9.04 5.43 42.30
N SER A 312 8.11 6.37 42.52
CA SER A 312 8.30 7.48 43.47
C SER A 312 8.26 7.05 44.96
N TYR A 313 7.88 5.81 45.27
CA TYR A 313 7.89 5.24 46.63
C TYR A 313 9.12 4.36 46.91
N PHE A 314 10.05 4.24 45.98
CA PHE A 314 11.33 3.53 46.13
C PHE A 314 12.51 4.46 45.86
#